data_AF-A0AAV4VZA6-F1
#
_entry.id   AF-A0AAV4VZA6-F1
#
_cell.length_a   1.000
_cell.length_b   1.000
_cell.length_c   1.000
_cell.angle_alpha   90.00
_cell.angle_beta   90.00
_cell.angle_gamma   90.00
#
_symmetry.space_group_name_H-M   'P 1'
#
loop_
_entity.id
_entity.type
_entity.pdbx_description
1 polymer ?
#
loop_
_entity_poly.entity_id
_entity_poly.type
_entity_poly.pdbx_seq_one_letter_code
_entity_poly.pdbx_strand_id
1 'polypeptide(L)' 'MKEDSFLPWIREQINAGDWMKGKLHCPVCKTRLGSYNFVNGAKCQCGLHVLPSLHVTSAKIDRQEIQYSGSMLNFG' A
#
# COMPACT_ATOMS: atom_id res chain seq x y z
N MET A 1 6.68 -15.49 -10.70
CA MET A 1 5.85 -14.30 -10.38
C MET A 1 6.83 -13.17 -10.11
N LYS A 2 6.70 -12.00 -10.75
CA LYS A 2 7.72 -10.94 -10.63
C LYS A 2 7.77 -10.43 -9.17
N GLU A 3 8.94 -10.57 -8.57
CA GLU A 3 9.32 -10.26 -7.19
C GLU A 3 9.17 -8.74 -6.84
N ASP A 4 8.80 -7.89 -7.80
CA ASP A 4 8.92 -6.43 -7.77
C ASP A 4 7.63 -5.65 -7.39
N SER A 5 6.64 -6.30 -6.76
CA SER A 5 5.28 -5.72 -6.67
C SER A 5 5.03 -4.80 -5.47
N PHE A 6 5.94 -4.67 -4.50
CA PHE A 6 5.75 -3.82 -3.31
C PHE A 6 6.92 -2.88 -3.05
N LEU A 7 6.61 -1.66 -2.62
CA LEU A 7 7.62 -0.72 -2.12
C LEU A 7 8.36 -1.33 -0.91
N PRO A 8 9.69 -1.15 -0.79
CA PRO A 8 10.48 -1.78 0.28
C PRO A 8 9.94 -1.52 1.69
N TRP A 9 9.59 -0.26 2.00
CA TRP A 9 9.08 0.12 3.32
C TRP A 9 7.72 -0.51 3.69
N ILE A 10 6.93 -0.89 2.69
CA ILE A 10 5.68 -1.63 2.88
C ILE A 10 6.01 -3.09 3.18
N ARG A 11 6.90 -3.70 2.38
CA ARG A 11 7.32 -5.10 2.53
C ARG A 11 7.92 -5.37 3.91
N GLU A 12 8.77 -4.48 4.39
CA GLU A 12 9.36 -4.59 5.74
C GLU A 12 8.29 -4.70 6.84
N GLN A 13 7.24 -3.88 6.77
CA GLN A 13 6.15 -3.92 7.75
C GLN A 13 5.25 -5.15 7.64
N ILE A 14 5.10 -5.72 6.43
CA ILE A 14 4.38 -6.97 6.21
C ILE A 14 5.19 -8.15 6.73
N ASN A 15 6.48 -8.20 6.43
CA ASN A 15 7.40 -9.22 6.94
C ASN A 15 7.43 -9.20 8.47
N ALA A 16 7.48 -8.02 9.09
CA ALA A 16 7.48 -7.88 10.55
C ALA A 16 6.18 -8.36 11.23
N GLY A 17 5.08 -8.52 10.49
CA GLY A 17 3.84 -9.14 10.99
C GLY A 17 3.55 -10.48 10.34
N ASP A 18 4.59 -11.18 9.87
CA ASP A 18 4.56 -12.54 9.36
C ASP A 18 3.51 -12.78 8.28
N TRP A 19 3.27 -11.78 7.43
CA TRP A 19 2.26 -11.86 6.36
C TRP A 19 0.86 -12.19 6.87
N MET A 20 0.54 -11.89 8.13
CA MET A 20 -0.78 -12.17 8.69
C MET A 20 -1.69 -10.93 8.63
N LYS A 21 -1.65 -10.11 9.67
CA LYS A 21 -2.46 -8.89 9.81
C LYS A 21 -1.69 -7.86 10.59
N GLY A 22 -1.80 -6.60 10.20
CA GLY A 22 -1.04 -5.54 10.84
C GLY A 22 -1.41 -4.15 10.37
N LYS A 23 -0.63 -3.17 10.82
CA LYS A 23 -0.82 -1.75 10.53
C LYS A 23 0.25 -1.30 9.56
N LEU A 24 -0.12 -0.37 8.68
CA LEU A 24 0.82 0.31 7.78
C LEU A 24 1.07 1.72 8.29
N HIS A 25 2.33 2.06 8.54
CA HIS A 25 2.77 3.36 9.01
C HIS A 25 3.65 4.06 7.99
N CYS A 26 3.58 5.39 7.96
CA CYS A 26 4.50 6.21 7.17
C CYS A 26 5.94 5.96 7.63
N PRO A 27 6.89 5.69 6.72
CA PRO A 27 8.28 5.42 7.11
C PRO A 27 8.94 6.64 7.76
N VAL A 28 8.47 7.86 7.45
CA VAL A 28 9.02 9.13 7.95
C VAL A 28 8.36 9.54 9.27
N CYS A 29 7.07 9.88 9.26
CA CYS A 29 6.40 10.46 10.43
C CYS A 29 5.74 9.44 11.36
N LYS A 30 5.80 8.14 11.03
CA LYS A 30 5.22 7.02 11.80
C LYS A 30 3.69 7.07 11.98
N THR A 31 2.99 8.05 11.42
CA THR A 31 1.53 8.08 11.38
C THR A 31 0.98 6.84 10.69
N ARG A 32 -0.05 6.22 11.28
CA ARG A 32 -0.73 5.06 10.69
C ARG A 32 -1.48 5.47 9.43
N LEU A 33 -1.05 5.00 8.27
CA LEU A 33 -1.68 5.23 6.97
C LEU A 33 -2.78 4.21 6.68
N GLY A 34 -2.67 2.98 7.20
CA GLY A 34 -3.60 1.92 6.87
C GLY A 34 -3.40 0.61 7.62
N SER A 35 -3.68 -0.50 6.94
CA SER A 35 -3.53 -1.85 7.47
C SER A 35 -3.41 -2.87 6.34
N TYR A 36 -2.84 -4.03 6.68
CA TYR A 36 -2.87 -5.21 5.84
C TYR A 36 -3.51 -6.38 6.58
N ASN A 37 -4.12 -7.29 5.82
CA ASN A 37 -4.74 -8.50 6.32
C ASN A 37 -4.82 -9.56 5.22
N PHE A 38 -3.99 -10.59 5.33
CA PHE A 38 -3.92 -11.71 4.38
C PHE A 38 -4.60 -12.98 4.91
N VAL A 39 -4.97 -13.02 6.19
CA VAL A 39 -5.59 -14.19 6.83
C VAL A 39 -7.10 -14.16 6.64
N ASN A 40 -7.72 -13.02 6.92
CA ASN A 40 -9.15 -12.84 6.81
C ASN A 40 -9.49 -11.59 6.01
N GLY A 41 -10.36 -11.74 5.02
CA GLY A 41 -10.93 -10.60 4.30
C GLY A 41 -11.60 -9.65 5.29
N ALA A 42 -11.15 -8.39 5.35
CA ALA A 42 -11.78 -7.38 6.19
C ALA A 42 -12.99 -6.79 5.46
N LYS A 43 -14.17 -6.69 6.08
CA LYS A 43 -15.30 -6.02 5.43
C LYS A 43 -15.11 -4.50 5.44
N CYS A 44 -15.46 -3.86 4.34
CA CYS A 44 -15.60 -2.42 4.26
C CYS A 44 -16.69 -1.96 5.23
N GLN A 45 -16.59 -0.71 5.70
CA GLN A 45 -17.56 -0.13 6.63
C GLN A 45 -18.97 -0.05 6.06
N CYS A 46 -19.13 -0.02 4.72
CA CYS A 46 -20.44 -0.12 4.08
C CYS A 46 -21.04 -1.53 4.14
N GLY A 47 -20.28 -2.55 4.54
CA GLY A 47 -20.71 -3.95 4.63
C GLY A 47 -20.83 -4.68 3.29
N LEU A 48 -20.78 -3.96 2.17
CA LEU A 48 -21.03 -4.50 0.82
C LEU A 48 -19.81 -5.15 0.18
N HIS A 49 -18.60 -4.75 0.58
CA HIS A 49 -17.36 -5.18 -0.07
C HIS A 49 -16.35 -5.71 0.95
N VAL A 50 -15.49 -6.62 0.49
CA VAL A 50 -14.29 -7.02 1.23
C VAL A 50 -13.14 -6.11 0.79
N LEU A 51 -12.42 -5.56 1.77
CA LEU A 51 -11.24 -4.76 1.56
C LEU A 51 -10.12 -5.62 0.97
N PRO A 52 -9.29 -5.04 0.10
CA PRO A 52 -8.08 -5.71 -0.36
C PRO A 52 -7.15 -6.04 0.81
N SER A 53 -6.27 -7.03 0.62
CA SER A 53 -5.33 -7.47 1.66
C SER A 53 -4.37 -6.37 2.11
N LEU A 54 -4.21 -5.30 1.32
CA LEU A 54 -3.54 -4.07 1.73
C LEU A 54 -4.45 -2.88 1.43
N HIS A 55 -4.69 -2.05 2.44
CA HIS A 55 -5.58 -0.91 2.34
C HIS A 55 -4.99 0.33 3.02
N VAL A 56 -5.12 1.49 2.37
CA VAL A 56 -4.71 2.80 2.87
C VAL A 56 -5.95 3.66 3.13
N THR A 57 -5.96 4.34 4.27
CA THR A 57 -7.08 5.21 4.66
C THR A 57 -7.02 6.50 3.84
N SER A 58 -8.01 6.72 2.97
CA SER A 58 -8.07 7.89 2.09
C SER A 58 -7.99 9.22 2.84
N ALA A 59 -8.60 9.33 4.03
CA ALA A 59 -8.56 10.54 4.84
C ALA A 59 -7.16 10.92 5.38
N LYS A 60 -6.13 10.10 5.13
CA LYS A 60 -4.76 10.30 5.61
C LYS A 60 -3.73 10.49 4.51
N ILE A 61 -4.17 10.45 3.25
CA ILE A 61 -3.29 10.57 2.09
C ILE A 61 -3.98 11.41 1.00
N ASP A 62 -3.19 12.20 0.31
CA ASP A 62 -3.62 12.83 -0.93
C ASP A 62 -3.19 11.98 -2.12
N ARG A 63 -3.97 12.04 -3.20
CA ARG A 63 -3.65 11.36 -4.46
C ARG A 63 -3.06 12.36 -5.43
N GLN A 64 -1.89 12.06 -5.96
CA GLN A 64 -1.29 12.83 -7.04
C GLN A 64 -1.33 11.99 -8.33
N GLU A 65 -1.83 12.59 -9.40
CA GLU A 65 -1.73 12.00 -10.73
C GLU A 65 -0.31 12.16 -11.25
N ILE A 66 0.32 11.05 -11.65
CA ILE A 66 1.67 11.09 -12.21
C ILE A 66 1.55 11.54 -13.66
N GLN A 67 1.89 12.80 -13.93
CA GLN A 67 2.07 13.29 -15.29
C GLN A 67 3.47 12.86 -15.77
N TYR A 68 3.52 11.90 -16.70
CA TYR A 68 4.76 11.59 -17.40
C TYR A 68 5.07 12.76 -18.35
N SER A 69 5.85 13.74 -17.88
CA SER A 69 6.45 14.73 -18.77
C SER A 69 7.44 13.98 -19.66
N GLY A 70 7.06 13.78 -20.92
CA GLY A 70 7.88 13.09 -21.90
C GLY A 70 9.23 13.78 -22.10
N SER A 71 10.29 13.15 -21.61
CA SER A 71 11.57 13.16 -22.30
C SER A 71 11.96 11.70 -22.49
N MET A 72 11.40 11.09 -23.55
CA MET A 72 12.03 9.89 -24.10
C MET A 72 13.48 10.23 -24.39
N LEU A 73 14.36 9.46 -23.78
CA LEU A 73 15.79 9.44 -24.07
C LEU A 73 15.96 9.30 -25.58
N ASN A 74 16.63 10.27 -26.21
CA ASN A 74 17.17 10.10 -27.56
C ASN A 74 18.21 8.99 -27.48
N PHE A 75 17.84 7.78 -27.90
CA PHE A 75 18.83 6.79 -28.33
C PHE A 75 19.27 7.20 -29.73
N GLY A 76 20.45 7.80 -29.81
CA GLY A 76 21.22 7.90 -31.05
C GLY A 76 21.87 6.57 -31.41
#